data_AF-A0A1J3K524-F1
#
_entry.id   AF-A0A1J3K524-F1
#
_cell.length_a   1.000
_cell.length_b   1.000
_cell.length_c   1.000
_cell.angle_alpha   90.00
_cell.angle_beta   90.00
_cell.angle_gamma   90.00
#
_symmetry.space_group_name_H-M   'P 1'
#
loop_
_entity.id
_entity.type
_entity.pdbx_description
1 polymer ?
#
loop_
_entity_poly.entity_id
_entity_poly.type
_entity_poly.pdbx_seq_one_letter_code
_entity_poly.pdbx_strand_id
1 'polypeptide(L)'
;MPTPTSNIHASRVQIQELRTRSPHPLSSSPIAFKEQQGRPPPAAQQTIAGKLSRNLFKGLLFSQLTLTSLLVIVLTIRGLILASSHHFHPKKWYPPLLASVGVSGVASLAWQCIFIYNPSRAVKATFWLSPILTCSVGILLVLIGSAVDAGIGAVFVLFAITQSLYGCWITPRFEYTDKILSLSTAFPPARTREVVCLSIIISVVYSGFLVTGIGGATSTRTNLDLMFISVILISLAWTMQVLKNVQQVAISRARYVNFAHGEDMDAWDGFRVAIKHLIGSICIGSTLVPIIVLIRGSIRSVNLMSGSSDEVMYSGGDCFSSIANKMITYGNKWGFVHVGAYDKGFVEASSDTWKKFRSRNELEKVIDSDLTSSFCFLSAVSVGAVSSLTAGIWVLLIHKDYALEVTLYAFIIGYFVGRVGLAWIQACILAYYVAYSEDPQSMRFDGTIQNRIQRLQMLSARRDNMELEVGREREDGDNS
;
A
#
# COMPACT_ATOMS: atom_id res chain seq x y z
N MET A 1 50.72 66.13 50.08
CA MET A 1 50.54 65.00 51.03
C MET A 1 51.34 63.80 50.50
N PRO A 2 51.81 62.89 51.38
CA PRO A 2 53.21 62.44 51.30
C PRO A 2 53.49 61.11 50.58
N THR A 3 54.78 60.98 50.22
CA THR A 3 55.62 59.82 49.85
C THR A 3 55.71 58.76 51.00
N PRO A 4 56.33 57.55 50.86
CA PRO A 4 57.48 57.24 49.97
C PRO A 4 57.71 55.80 49.42
N THR A 5 58.73 55.68 48.56
CA THR A 5 59.69 54.56 48.30
C THR A 5 59.42 53.17 48.92
N SER A 6 59.44 52.03 48.20
CA SER A 6 60.64 51.27 47.72
C SER A 6 60.21 49.79 47.38
N ASN A 7 60.99 48.81 46.85
CA ASN A 7 62.37 48.73 46.33
C ASN A 7 62.60 47.48 45.40
N ILE A 8 63.48 47.64 44.38
CA ILE A 8 64.56 46.74 43.86
C ILE A 8 64.40 45.18 43.76
N HIS A 9 64.76 44.65 42.56
CA HIS A 9 65.16 43.26 42.19
C HIS A 9 64.12 42.10 42.27
N ALA A 10 64.14 41.06 41.41
CA ALA A 10 64.95 40.78 40.21
C ALA A 10 64.23 39.84 39.19
N SER A 11 64.55 40.07 37.91
CA SER A 11 64.72 39.12 36.79
C SER A 11 63.98 37.76 36.77
N ARG A 12 63.08 37.61 35.77
CA ARG A 12 63.24 36.56 34.74
C ARG A 12 63.03 37.16 33.34
N VAL A 13 64.14 37.27 32.62
CA VAL A 13 64.29 37.70 31.22
C VAL A 13 63.72 36.58 30.32
N GLN A 14 62.72 36.85 29.45
CA GLN A 14 62.83 37.27 28.03
C GLN A 14 63.46 36.15 27.14
N ILE A 15 62.87 35.67 26.03
CA ILE A 15 62.83 36.21 24.64
C ILE A 15 62.05 35.15 23.82
N GLN A 16 60.89 35.42 23.18
CA GLN A 16 60.66 35.99 21.83
C GLN A 16 61.38 35.28 20.67
N GLU A 17 60.65 34.99 19.58
CA GLU A 17 61.04 34.34 18.31
C GLU A 17 62.52 34.29 17.85
N LEU A 18 62.86 33.21 17.14
CA LEU A 18 63.91 33.24 16.11
C LEU A 18 63.44 32.67 14.76
N ARG A 19 63.44 33.53 13.73
CA ARG A 19 63.18 33.22 12.32
C ARG A 19 64.48 32.83 11.60
N THR A 20 64.55 31.65 10.96
CA THR A 20 65.61 31.35 9.97
C THR A 20 65.20 30.31 8.90
N ARG A 21 65.99 30.22 7.81
CA ARG A 21 65.65 29.64 6.49
C ARG A 21 65.68 28.11 6.36
N SER A 22 65.11 27.62 5.24
CA SER A 22 65.02 26.22 4.76
C SER A 22 66.35 25.61 4.29
N PRO A 23 66.41 24.28 4.04
CA PRO A 23 66.05 23.72 2.72
C PRO A 23 65.20 22.42 2.71
N HIS A 24 64.72 22.06 1.50
CA HIS A 24 63.92 20.87 1.10
C HIS A 24 64.65 19.50 1.25
N PRO A 25 64.04 18.31 0.93
CA PRO A 25 62.66 18.00 0.47
C PRO A 25 61.95 16.83 1.19
N LEU A 26 60.61 16.75 1.07
CA LEU A 26 59.92 15.47 0.81
C LEU A 26 58.57 15.70 0.13
N SER A 27 58.25 14.84 -0.84
CA SER A 27 57.12 14.98 -1.76
C SER A 27 55.80 14.47 -1.16
N SER A 28 54.76 15.30 -1.20
CA SER A 28 53.37 14.84 -1.15
C SER A 28 52.47 15.74 -2.01
N SER A 29 52.07 15.21 -3.17
CA SER A 29 51.15 15.89 -4.09
C SER A 29 49.76 16.08 -3.47
N PRO A 30 49.04 17.17 -3.77
CA PRO A 30 47.69 17.38 -3.26
C PRO A 30 46.71 16.39 -3.91
N ILE A 31 46.11 15.51 -3.10
CA ILE A 31 44.99 14.69 -3.55
C ILE A 31 43.78 15.61 -3.73
N ALA A 32 43.40 15.84 -4.98
CA ALA A 32 42.24 16.64 -5.33
C ALA A 32 40.97 16.02 -4.72
N PHE A 33 40.37 16.71 -3.76
CA PHE A 33 39.08 16.35 -3.19
C PHE A 33 37.96 16.66 -4.20
N LYS A 34 37.90 15.84 -5.24
CA LYS A 34 36.99 16.00 -6.38
C LYS A 34 35.58 15.62 -5.96
N GLU A 35 34.86 16.62 -5.46
CA GLU A 35 33.43 16.85 -5.68
C GLU A 35 32.66 15.58 -6.12
N GLN A 36 32.28 14.74 -5.15
CA GLN A 36 31.32 13.67 -5.37
C GLN A 36 29.92 14.27 -5.56
N GLN A 37 29.74 14.96 -6.68
CA GLN A 37 28.44 15.17 -7.29
C GLN A 37 27.76 13.80 -7.37
N GLY A 38 26.67 13.62 -6.61
CA GLY A 38 25.87 12.40 -6.60
C GLY A 38 25.19 12.17 -7.95
N ARG A 39 25.96 11.72 -8.94
CA ARG A 39 25.45 11.37 -10.27
C ARG A 39 24.46 10.23 -10.08
N PRO A 40 23.19 10.36 -10.51
CA PRO A 40 22.28 9.22 -10.52
C PRO A 40 22.93 8.08 -11.33
N PRO A 41 22.75 6.81 -10.93
CA PRO A 41 23.29 5.69 -11.70
C PRO A 41 22.87 5.85 -13.17
N PRO A 42 23.76 5.56 -14.14
CA PRO A 42 23.54 5.88 -15.54
C PRO A 42 22.17 5.35 -15.96
N ALA A 43 21.31 6.27 -16.43
CA ALA A 43 19.90 6.00 -16.65
C ALA A 43 19.75 4.71 -17.46
N ALA A 44 19.21 3.66 -16.83
CA ALA A 44 19.13 2.33 -17.41
C ALA A 44 18.53 2.45 -18.80
N GLN A 45 19.29 2.00 -19.81
CA GLN A 45 19.10 2.41 -21.20
C GLN A 45 17.75 1.89 -21.69
N GLN A 46 16.74 2.76 -21.66
CA GLN A 46 15.34 2.35 -21.75
C GLN A 46 15.10 1.63 -23.07
N THR A 47 14.81 0.33 -22.99
CA THR A 47 14.51 -0.47 -24.17
C THR A 47 13.33 0.14 -24.91
N ILE A 48 13.39 0.10 -26.25
CA ILE A 48 12.33 0.66 -27.12
C ILE A 48 10.96 0.06 -26.74
N ALA A 49 10.92 -1.23 -26.42
CA ALA A 49 9.74 -1.92 -25.89
C ALA A 49 9.25 -1.38 -24.54
N GLY A 50 10.14 -0.99 -23.62
CA GLY A 50 9.80 -0.35 -22.35
C GLY A 50 9.17 1.04 -22.53
N LYS A 51 9.69 1.84 -23.49
CA LYS A 51 9.11 3.15 -23.83
C LYS A 51 7.75 3.01 -24.53
N LEU A 52 7.64 2.05 -25.47
CA LEU A 52 6.40 1.75 -26.18
C LEU A 52 5.29 1.28 -25.22
N SER A 53 5.57 0.31 -24.36
CA SER A 53 4.60 -0.22 -23.39
C SER A 53 4.08 0.85 -22.42
N ARG A 54 4.94 1.74 -21.91
CA ARG A 54 4.52 2.90 -21.10
C ARG A 54 3.57 3.82 -21.85
N ASN A 55 3.84 4.10 -23.12
CA ASN A 55 2.97 4.95 -23.95
C ASN A 55 1.63 4.27 -24.26
N LEU A 56 1.64 2.95 -24.55
CA LEU A 56 0.42 2.16 -24.78
C LEU A 56 -0.47 2.14 -23.52
N PHE A 57 0.08 1.85 -22.34
CA PHE A 57 -0.69 1.85 -21.09
C PHE A 57 -1.18 3.25 -20.68
N LYS A 58 -0.43 4.31 -21.01
CA LYS A 58 -0.91 5.70 -20.86
C LYS A 58 -2.10 5.97 -21.79
N GLY A 59 -2.02 5.56 -23.06
CA GLY A 59 -3.13 5.68 -24.01
C GLY A 59 -4.36 4.86 -23.59
N LEU A 60 -4.15 3.65 -23.08
CA LEU A 60 -5.20 2.77 -22.56
C LEU A 60 -5.96 3.42 -21.39
N LEU A 61 -5.27 4.10 -20.46
CA LEU A 61 -5.91 4.83 -19.37
C LEU A 61 -6.84 5.92 -19.90
N PHE A 62 -6.35 6.80 -20.78
CA PHE A 62 -7.19 7.86 -21.33
C PHE A 62 -8.37 7.30 -22.15
N SER A 63 -8.13 6.28 -22.96
CA SER A 63 -9.18 5.61 -23.74
C SER A 63 -10.26 4.98 -22.85
N GLN A 64 -9.87 4.28 -21.77
CA GLN A 64 -10.82 3.70 -20.81
C GLN A 64 -11.59 4.77 -20.04
N LEU A 65 -10.96 5.87 -19.61
CA LEU A 65 -11.65 6.97 -18.95
C LEU A 65 -12.67 7.65 -19.89
N THR A 66 -12.29 7.92 -21.14
CA THR A 66 -13.19 8.50 -22.16
C THR A 66 -14.34 7.56 -22.49
N LEU A 67 -14.07 6.28 -22.73
CA LEU A 67 -15.10 5.28 -23.05
C LEU A 67 -16.06 5.05 -21.87
N THR A 68 -15.55 4.99 -20.64
CA THR A 68 -16.38 4.88 -19.43
C THR A 68 -17.24 6.13 -19.25
N SER A 69 -16.68 7.33 -19.47
CA SER A 69 -17.43 8.59 -19.36
C SER A 69 -18.54 8.67 -20.40
N LEU A 70 -18.27 8.28 -21.66
CA LEU A 70 -19.28 8.21 -22.71
C LEU A 70 -20.38 7.21 -22.34
N LEU A 71 -20.02 6.00 -21.90
CA LEU A 71 -20.96 4.97 -21.46
C LEU A 71 -21.85 5.46 -20.32
N VAL A 72 -21.27 6.08 -19.28
CA VAL A 72 -22.01 6.66 -18.15
C VAL A 72 -22.97 7.74 -18.61
N ILE A 73 -22.54 8.68 -19.47
CA ILE A 73 -23.42 9.74 -20.00
C ILE A 73 -24.59 9.13 -20.79
N VAL A 74 -24.33 8.16 -21.67
CA VAL A 74 -25.36 7.47 -22.46
C VAL A 74 -26.36 6.74 -21.56
N LEU A 75 -25.89 6.03 -20.54
CA LEU A 75 -26.75 5.31 -19.60
C LEU A 75 -27.57 6.26 -18.72
N THR A 76 -26.99 7.37 -18.26
CA THR A 76 -27.71 8.40 -17.51
C THR A 76 -28.79 9.04 -18.36
N ILE A 77 -28.52 9.40 -19.62
CA ILE A 77 -29.53 9.94 -20.56
C ILE A 77 -30.64 8.91 -20.82
N ARG A 78 -30.28 7.65 -21.12
CA ARG A 78 -31.24 6.55 -21.30
C ARG A 78 -32.14 6.38 -20.08
N GLY A 79 -31.57 6.36 -18.88
CA GLY A 79 -32.32 6.22 -17.65
C GLY A 79 -33.21 7.42 -17.33
N LEU A 80 -32.81 8.64 -17.70
CA LEU A 80 -33.66 9.84 -17.55
C LEU A 80 -34.86 9.82 -18.50
N ILE A 81 -34.68 9.36 -19.74
CA ILE A 81 -35.79 9.22 -20.70
C ILE A 81 -36.78 8.13 -20.24
N LEU A 82 -36.25 6.96 -19.86
CA LEU A 82 -37.08 5.80 -19.48
C LEU A 82 -37.63 5.87 -18.04
N ALA A 83 -37.18 6.81 -17.21
CA ALA A 83 -37.80 7.09 -15.91
C ALA A 83 -39.27 7.58 -15.99
N SER A 84 -39.74 7.93 -17.20
CA SER A 84 -41.15 8.23 -17.48
C SER A 84 -42.05 6.97 -17.57
N SER A 85 -41.47 5.80 -17.88
CA SER A 85 -42.17 4.52 -17.89
C SER A 85 -42.00 3.79 -16.55
N HIS A 86 -43.12 3.39 -15.93
CA HIS A 86 -43.18 2.81 -14.59
C HIS A 86 -42.20 1.64 -14.39
N HIS A 87 -41.30 1.74 -13.40
CA HIS A 87 -40.85 0.67 -12.47
C HIS A 87 -39.68 1.15 -11.59
N PHE A 88 -38.76 1.96 -12.13
CA PHE A 88 -37.62 2.51 -11.39
C PHE A 88 -38.00 3.78 -10.61
N HIS A 89 -37.45 3.95 -9.40
CA HIS A 89 -37.72 5.10 -8.54
C HIS A 89 -36.42 5.89 -8.24
N PRO A 90 -35.99 6.82 -9.12
CA PRO A 90 -34.73 7.56 -8.96
C PRO A 90 -34.55 8.22 -7.59
N LYS A 91 -35.63 8.82 -7.06
CA LYS A 91 -35.65 9.50 -5.76
C LYS A 91 -35.45 8.56 -4.55
N LYS A 92 -35.67 7.25 -4.72
CA LYS A 92 -35.42 6.23 -3.67
C LYS A 92 -34.05 5.58 -3.83
N TRP A 93 -33.56 5.44 -5.07
CA TRP A 93 -32.33 4.71 -5.38
C TRP A 93 -31.06 5.56 -5.28
N TYR A 94 -31.06 6.77 -5.85
CA TYR A 94 -29.86 7.61 -5.89
C TYR A 94 -29.41 8.17 -4.53
N PRO A 95 -30.30 8.70 -3.65
CA PRO A 95 -29.85 9.36 -2.43
C PRO A 95 -29.07 8.45 -1.46
N PRO A 96 -29.50 7.21 -1.15
CA PRO A 96 -28.75 6.31 -0.27
C PRO A 96 -27.34 6.00 -0.80
N LEU A 97 -27.21 5.74 -2.10
CA LEU A 97 -25.93 5.40 -2.71
C LEU A 97 -25.00 6.62 -2.79
N LEU A 98 -25.48 7.77 -3.28
CA LEU A 98 -24.68 9.00 -3.33
C LEU A 98 -24.28 9.50 -1.93
N ALA A 99 -25.17 9.40 -0.93
CA ALA A 99 -24.85 9.69 0.46
C ALA A 99 -23.73 8.76 0.97
N SER A 100 -23.78 7.46 0.68
CA SER A 100 -22.72 6.52 1.07
C SER A 100 -21.38 6.79 0.38
N VAL A 101 -21.37 7.27 -0.87
CA VAL A 101 -20.14 7.74 -1.54
C VAL A 101 -19.54 8.93 -0.77
N GLY A 102 -20.37 9.90 -0.36
CA GLY A 102 -19.92 11.01 0.50
C GLY A 102 -19.37 10.54 1.86
N VAL A 103 -20.11 9.65 2.53
CA VAL A 103 -19.69 9.04 3.80
C VAL A 103 -18.39 8.27 3.67
N SER A 104 -18.13 7.60 2.54
CA SER A 104 -16.85 6.90 2.31
C SER A 104 -15.65 7.85 2.31
N GLY A 105 -15.81 9.07 1.79
CA GLY A 105 -14.79 10.12 1.84
C GLY A 105 -14.55 10.61 3.26
N VAL A 106 -15.61 10.90 4.01
CA VAL A 106 -15.55 11.33 5.42
C VAL A 106 -14.92 10.25 6.29
N ALA A 107 -15.34 8.99 6.15
CA ALA A 107 -14.78 7.85 6.88
C ALA A 107 -13.30 7.61 6.52
N SER A 108 -12.91 7.78 5.26
CA SER A 108 -11.51 7.69 4.83
C SER A 108 -10.64 8.76 5.46
N LEU A 109 -11.12 10.01 5.55
CA LEU A 109 -10.44 11.11 6.23
C LEU A 109 -10.37 10.88 7.75
N ALA A 110 -11.46 10.44 8.38
CA ALA A 110 -11.49 10.10 9.80
C ALA A 110 -10.46 9.02 10.14
N TRP A 111 -10.29 7.99 9.29
CA TRP A 111 -9.26 6.97 9.46
C TRP A 111 -7.84 7.54 9.36
N GLN A 112 -7.59 8.53 8.50
CA GLN A 112 -6.30 9.23 8.47
C GLN A 112 -6.06 10.03 9.76
N CYS A 113 -7.08 10.71 10.29
CA CYS A 113 -6.98 11.45 11.55
C CYS A 113 -6.67 10.53 12.74
N ILE A 114 -7.36 9.38 12.84
CA ILE A 114 -7.09 8.36 13.87
C ILE A 114 -5.64 7.86 13.77
N PHE A 115 -5.18 7.57 12.53
CA PHE A 115 -3.81 7.13 12.28
C PHE A 115 -2.75 8.16 12.69
N ILE A 116 -2.93 9.42 12.27
CA ILE A 116 -1.99 10.51 12.56
C ILE A 116 -1.92 10.79 14.06
N TYR A 117 -3.02 10.66 14.79
CA TYR A 117 -3.05 10.89 16.24
C TYR A 117 -2.41 9.75 17.04
N ASN A 118 -2.64 8.49 16.65
CA ASN A 118 -2.02 7.35 17.33
C ASN A 118 -1.96 6.10 16.42
N PRO A 119 -0.82 5.81 15.76
CA PRO A 119 -0.72 4.67 14.84
C PRO A 119 -0.90 3.31 15.56
N SER A 120 -0.37 3.17 16.78
CA SER A 120 -0.52 1.94 17.60
C SER A 120 -1.98 1.57 17.85
N ARG A 121 -2.77 2.56 18.28
CA ARG A 121 -4.21 2.38 18.50
C ARG A 121 -4.95 2.20 17.17
N ALA A 122 -4.56 2.90 16.10
CA ALA A 122 -5.18 2.75 14.78
C ALA A 122 -5.03 1.32 14.22
N VAL A 123 -3.84 0.72 14.35
CA VAL A 123 -3.60 -0.68 13.95
C VAL A 123 -4.50 -1.61 14.75
N LYS A 124 -4.44 -1.56 16.08
CA LYS A 124 -5.24 -2.43 16.96
C LYS A 124 -6.74 -2.25 16.68
N ALA A 125 -7.23 -1.02 16.63
CA ALA A 125 -8.63 -0.69 16.34
C ALA A 125 -9.07 -1.27 14.99
N THR A 126 -8.24 -1.22 13.95
CA THR A 126 -8.57 -1.77 12.63
C THR A 126 -8.83 -3.28 12.68
N PHE A 127 -7.97 -4.05 13.37
CA PHE A 127 -8.11 -5.51 13.43
C PHE A 127 -9.32 -5.97 14.27
N TRP A 128 -9.80 -5.15 15.21
CA TRP A 128 -11.01 -5.43 16.00
C TRP A 128 -12.30 -4.86 15.41
N LEU A 129 -12.25 -3.67 14.80
CA LEU A 129 -13.43 -2.97 14.27
C LEU A 129 -13.83 -3.47 12.88
N SER A 130 -12.88 -3.87 12.04
CA SER A 130 -13.15 -4.44 10.71
C SER A 130 -14.07 -5.68 10.76
N PRO A 131 -13.81 -6.72 11.58
CA PRO A 131 -14.71 -7.88 11.65
C PRO A 131 -16.08 -7.51 12.21
N ILE A 132 -16.17 -6.61 13.19
CA ILE A 132 -17.46 -6.14 13.74
C ILE A 132 -18.30 -5.49 12.64
N LEU A 133 -17.74 -4.50 11.92
CA LEU A 133 -18.44 -3.81 10.83
C LEU A 133 -18.80 -4.76 9.67
N THR A 134 -17.90 -5.69 9.32
CA THR A 134 -18.16 -6.70 8.28
C THR A 134 -19.31 -7.63 8.69
N CYS A 135 -19.34 -8.06 9.96
CA CYS A 135 -20.43 -8.86 10.52
C CYS A 135 -21.75 -8.08 10.53
N SER A 136 -21.74 -6.80 10.90
CA SER A 136 -22.93 -5.94 10.84
C SER A 136 -23.51 -5.84 9.42
N VAL A 137 -22.67 -5.76 8.37
CA VAL A 137 -23.13 -5.82 6.97
C VAL A 137 -23.76 -7.18 6.65
N GLY A 138 -23.15 -8.28 7.10
CA GLY A 138 -23.70 -9.62 6.92
C GLY A 138 -25.07 -9.80 7.57
N ILE A 139 -25.23 -9.34 8.82
CA ILE A 139 -26.51 -9.33 9.54
C ILE A 139 -27.53 -8.45 8.81
N LEU A 140 -27.13 -7.25 8.36
CA LEU A 140 -28.01 -6.34 7.63
C LEU A 140 -28.58 -7.00 6.37
N LEU A 141 -27.75 -7.72 5.61
CA LEU A 141 -28.17 -8.45 4.41
C LEU A 141 -29.15 -9.59 4.74
N VAL A 142 -28.89 -10.36 5.80
CA VAL A 142 -29.83 -11.41 6.27
C VAL A 142 -31.19 -10.81 6.67
N LEU A 143 -31.21 -9.61 7.27
CA LEU A 143 -32.44 -8.91 7.67
C LEU A 143 -33.27 -8.35 6.50
N ILE A 144 -32.71 -8.25 5.28
CA ILE A 144 -33.52 -7.88 4.10
C ILE A 144 -34.56 -8.97 3.83
N GLY A 145 -34.15 -10.24 3.92
CA GLY A 145 -35.04 -11.41 4.00
C GLY A 145 -35.15 -12.27 2.74
N SER A 146 -34.44 -11.95 1.64
CA SER A 146 -34.34 -12.85 0.48
C SER A 146 -33.34 -13.98 0.74
N ALA A 147 -33.56 -15.15 0.13
CA ALA A 147 -32.61 -16.26 0.16
C ALA A 147 -31.25 -15.89 -0.46
N VAL A 148 -31.25 -15.03 -1.49
CA VAL A 148 -30.02 -14.52 -2.13
C VAL A 148 -29.26 -13.58 -1.18
N ASP A 149 -29.98 -12.65 -0.55
CA ASP A 149 -29.40 -11.70 0.40
C ASP A 149 -28.82 -12.41 1.63
N ALA A 150 -29.52 -13.43 2.14
CA ALA A 150 -29.05 -14.27 3.23
C ALA A 150 -27.80 -15.07 2.85
N GLY A 151 -27.72 -15.61 1.63
CA GLY A 151 -26.52 -16.30 1.13
C GLY A 151 -25.31 -15.38 1.05
N ILE A 152 -25.48 -14.16 0.53
CA ILE A 152 -24.40 -13.16 0.46
C ILE A 152 -24.05 -12.65 1.87
N GLY A 153 -25.05 -12.43 2.73
CA GLY A 153 -24.85 -12.08 4.14
C GLY A 153 -24.04 -13.12 4.91
N ALA A 154 -24.29 -14.42 4.66
CA ALA A 154 -23.50 -15.51 5.24
C ALA A 154 -22.03 -15.47 4.80
N VAL A 155 -21.74 -15.12 3.54
CA VAL A 155 -20.35 -14.91 3.06
C VAL A 155 -19.68 -13.75 3.81
N PHE A 156 -20.39 -12.64 4.06
CA PHE A 156 -19.87 -11.54 4.89
C PHE A 156 -19.61 -11.96 6.35
N VAL A 157 -20.48 -12.77 6.96
CA VAL A 157 -20.28 -13.30 8.32
C VAL A 157 -19.08 -14.26 8.36
N LEU A 158 -18.95 -15.18 7.41
CA LEU A 158 -17.78 -16.07 7.30
C LEU A 158 -16.48 -15.27 7.13
N PHE A 159 -16.49 -14.23 6.29
CA PHE A 159 -15.34 -13.34 6.12
C PHE A 159 -15.01 -12.58 7.41
N ALA A 160 -16.02 -12.12 8.18
CA ALA A 160 -15.81 -11.50 9.48
C ALA A 160 -15.20 -12.47 10.51
N ILE A 161 -15.63 -13.74 10.54
CA ILE A 161 -15.02 -14.79 11.37
C ILE A 161 -13.55 -15.01 10.98
N THR A 162 -13.25 -15.10 9.69
CA THR A 162 -11.86 -15.21 9.20
C THR A 162 -11.01 -14.00 9.58
N GLN A 163 -11.55 -12.78 9.50
CA GLN A 163 -10.87 -11.56 9.95
C GLN A 163 -10.54 -11.60 11.45
N SER A 164 -11.48 -12.04 12.29
CA SER A 164 -11.27 -12.18 13.74
C SER A 164 -10.20 -13.22 14.07
N LEU A 165 -10.27 -14.41 13.47
CA LEU A 165 -9.27 -15.48 13.66
C LEU A 165 -7.87 -15.03 13.21
N TYR A 166 -7.79 -14.33 12.08
CA TYR A 166 -6.55 -13.75 11.59
C TYR A 166 -6.01 -12.67 12.54
N GLY A 167 -6.87 -11.79 13.06
CA GLY A 167 -6.52 -10.77 14.06
C GLY A 167 -5.93 -11.38 15.33
N CYS A 168 -6.55 -12.45 15.86
CA CYS A 168 -6.01 -13.20 16.99
C CYS A 168 -4.62 -13.79 16.68
N TRP A 169 -4.49 -14.51 15.56
CA TRP A 169 -3.25 -15.20 15.18
C TRP A 169 -2.03 -14.27 15.02
N ILE A 170 -2.23 -13.09 14.46
CA ILE A 170 -1.14 -12.14 14.18
C ILE A 170 -0.77 -11.24 15.36
N THR A 171 -1.47 -11.32 16.50
CA THR A 171 -1.26 -10.45 17.68
C THR A 171 0.22 -10.26 18.06
N PRO A 172 1.08 -11.31 18.07
CA PRO A 172 2.52 -11.16 18.39
C PRO A 172 3.33 -10.32 17.40
N ARG A 173 2.77 -9.94 16.24
CA ARG A 173 3.42 -9.13 15.20
C ARG A 173 3.05 -7.63 15.27
N PHE A 174 2.10 -7.24 16.14
CA PHE A 174 1.70 -5.84 16.27
C PHE A 174 2.84 -4.94 16.78
N GLU A 175 3.64 -5.39 17.75
CA GLU A 175 4.80 -4.64 18.28
C GLU A 175 5.75 -4.19 17.15
N TYR A 176 6.14 -5.13 16.29
CA TYR A 176 7.02 -4.86 15.15
C TYR A 176 6.38 -3.92 14.13
N THR A 177 5.11 -4.16 13.79
CA THR A 177 4.38 -3.35 12.82
C THR A 177 4.26 -1.90 13.31
N ASP A 178 3.86 -1.69 14.57
CA ASP A 178 3.71 -0.37 15.20
C ASP A 178 5.03 0.42 15.21
N LYS A 179 6.15 -0.25 15.52
CA LYS A 179 7.48 0.37 15.48
C LYS A 179 7.89 0.79 14.07
N ILE A 180 7.77 -0.09 13.07
CA ILE A 180 8.08 0.26 11.66
C ILE A 180 7.17 1.36 11.13
N LEU A 181 5.89 1.31 11.48
CA LEU A 181 4.86 2.24 11.05
C LEU A 181 5.12 3.65 11.61
N SER A 182 5.36 3.75 12.92
CA SER A 182 5.74 5.03 13.55
C SER A 182 7.07 5.59 13.01
N LEU A 183 8.11 4.78 12.84
CA LEU A 183 9.38 5.21 12.22
C LEU A 183 9.20 5.71 10.79
N SER A 184 8.45 4.98 9.97
CA SER A 184 8.25 5.30 8.56
C SER A 184 7.41 6.57 8.36
N THR A 185 6.50 6.87 9.29
CA THR A 185 5.56 8.01 9.20
C THR A 185 5.85 9.17 10.15
N ALA A 186 6.93 9.11 10.96
CA ALA A 186 7.26 10.14 11.96
C ALA A 186 7.33 11.56 11.38
N PHE A 187 7.81 11.69 10.14
CA PHE A 187 7.91 12.95 9.41
C PHE A 187 7.31 12.79 7.99
N PRO A 188 5.98 12.93 7.82
CA PRO A 188 5.38 12.88 6.50
C PRO A 188 5.89 14.06 5.65
N PRO A 189 6.14 13.90 4.33
CA PRO A 189 6.64 14.99 3.50
C PRO A 189 5.69 16.19 3.49
N ALA A 190 6.23 17.38 3.26
CA ALA A 190 5.43 18.59 3.09
C ALA A 190 4.31 18.39 2.05
N ARG A 191 3.15 18.98 2.32
CA ARG A 191 1.91 18.86 1.52
C ARG A 191 1.34 17.44 1.34
N THR A 192 1.79 16.44 2.10
CA THR A 192 1.19 15.08 2.06
C THR A 192 -0.32 15.10 2.30
N ARG A 193 -0.79 15.90 3.27
CA ARG A 193 -2.23 16.05 3.54
C ARG A 193 -3.02 16.56 2.33
N GLU A 194 -2.47 17.50 1.57
CA GLU A 194 -3.11 18.06 0.37
C GLU A 194 -3.23 16.99 -0.73
N VAL A 195 -2.16 16.23 -0.99
CA VAL A 195 -2.18 15.12 -1.99
C VAL A 195 -3.19 14.03 -1.60
N VAL A 196 -3.25 13.66 -0.32
CA VAL A 196 -4.19 12.65 0.20
C VAL A 196 -5.63 13.14 0.09
N CYS A 197 -5.92 14.37 0.55
CA CYS A 197 -7.26 14.95 0.45
C CYS A 197 -7.71 15.10 -1.01
N LEU A 198 -6.84 15.58 -1.91
CA LEU A 198 -7.14 15.69 -3.33
C LEU A 198 -7.47 14.33 -3.95
N SER A 199 -6.70 13.29 -3.63
CA SER A 199 -6.95 11.93 -4.13
C SER A 199 -8.27 11.36 -3.61
N ILE A 200 -8.64 11.62 -2.35
CA ILE A 200 -9.95 11.24 -1.80
C ILE A 200 -11.08 12.00 -2.49
N ILE A 201 -10.94 13.32 -2.71
CA ILE A 201 -11.95 14.13 -3.41
C ILE A 201 -12.15 13.62 -4.85
N ILE A 202 -11.07 13.38 -5.60
CA ILE A 202 -11.13 12.79 -6.95
C ILE A 202 -11.83 11.43 -6.91
N SER A 203 -11.54 10.59 -5.92
CA SER A 203 -12.17 9.28 -5.75
C SER A 203 -13.69 9.39 -5.51
N VAL A 204 -14.11 10.30 -4.62
CA VAL A 204 -15.51 10.55 -4.30
C VAL A 204 -16.26 11.11 -5.52
N VAL A 205 -15.71 12.12 -6.20
CA VAL A 205 -16.31 12.74 -7.39
C VAL A 205 -16.43 11.74 -8.55
N TYR A 206 -15.37 10.97 -8.83
CA TYR A 206 -15.40 9.95 -9.88
C TYR A 206 -16.41 8.84 -9.56
N SER A 207 -16.46 8.37 -8.31
CA SER A 207 -17.44 7.35 -7.90
C SER A 207 -18.88 7.86 -7.98
N GLY A 208 -19.13 9.11 -7.55
CA GLY A 208 -20.44 9.75 -7.67
C GLY A 208 -20.89 9.89 -9.13
N PHE A 209 -19.98 10.24 -10.04
CA PHE A 209 -20.23 10.24 -11.47
C PHE A 209 -20.57 8.83 -12.00
N LEU A 210 -19.79 7.79 -11.65
CA LEU A 210 -20.10 6.42 -12.06
C LEU A 210 -21.46 5.93 -11.53
N VAL A 211 -21.84 6.31 -10.31
CA VAL A 211 -23.17 6.00 -9.74
C VAL A 211 -24.32 6.52 -10.60
N THR A 212 -24.17 7.66 -11.29
CA THR A 212 -25.20 8.15 -12.24
C THR A 212 -25.43 7.16 -13.39
N GLY A 213 -24.37 6.57 -13.93
CA GLY A 213 -24.45 5.57 -14.99
C GLY A 213 -24.99 4.22 -14.51
N ILE A 214 -24.62 3.79 -13.29
CA ILE A 214 -25.16 2.56 -12.68
C ILE A 214 -26.68 2.69 -12.51
N GLY A 215 -27.19 3.77 -11.91
CA GLY A 215 -28.63 3.99 -11.76
C GLY A 215 -29.35 4.15 -13.11
N GLY A 216 -28.68 4.71 -14.12
CA GLY A 216 -29.14 4.74 -15.50
C GLY A 216 -29.35 3.33 -16.09
N ALA A 217 -28.41 2.41 -15.89
CA ALA A 217 -28.53 1.02 -16.30
C ALA A 217 -29.59 0.24 -15.48
N THR A 218 -29.64 0.44 -14.15
CA THR A 218 -30.63 -0.21 -13.26
C THR A 218 -32.06 0.16 -13.64
N SER A 219 -32.30 1.31 -14.29
CA SER A 219 -33.65 1.72 -14.71
C SER A 219 -34.33 0.79 -15.70
N THR A 220 -33.56 0.05 -16.52
CA THR A 220 -34.08 -0.78 -17.63
C THR A 220 -34.09 -2.28 -17.38
N ARG A 221 -33.31 -2.78 -16.41
CA ARG A 221 -33.26 -4.21 -16.00
C ARG A 221 -33.16 -5.23 -17.16
N THR A 222 -32.41 -4.91 -18.21
CA THR A 222 -32.07 -5.84 -19.29
C THR A 222 -30.78 -6.61 -18.97
N ASN A 223 -30.56 -7.77 -19.60
CA ASN A 223 -29.31 -8.53 -19.43
C ASN A 223 -28.04 -7.72 -19.81
N LEU A 224 -28.17 -6.75 -20.73
CA LEU A 224 -27.08 -5.85 -21.10
C LEU A 224 -26.73 -4.87 -19.97
N ASP A 225 -27.68 -4.51 -19.11
CA ASP A 225 -27.45 -3.58 -18.00
C ASP A 225 -26.51 -4.17 -16.95
N LEU A 226 -26.59 -5.47 -16.68
CA LEU A 226 -25.64 -6.18 -15.81
C LEU A 226 -24.21 -6.15 -16.41
N MET A 227 -24.08 -6.31 -17.73
CA MET A 227 -22.79 -6.19 -18.42
C MET A 227 -22.24 -4.76 -18.30
N PHE A 228 -23.07 -3.73 -18.54
CA PHE A 228 -22.65 -2.33 -18.41
C PHE A 228 -22.22 -1.97 -16.97
N ILE A 229 -22.99 -2.40 -15.96
CA ILE A 229 -22.63 -2.20 -14.55
C ILE A 229 -21.31 -2.92 -14.23
N SER A 230 -21.12 -4.14 -14.73
CA SER A 230 -19.85 -4.89 -14.56
C SER A 230 -18.66 -4.16 -15.17
N VAL A 231 -18.81 -3.60 -16.38
CA VAL A 231 -17.79 -2.76 -17.03
C VAL A 231 -17.49 -1.50 -16.21
N ILE A 232 -18.52 -0.83 -15.67
CA ILE A 232 -18.36 0.33 -14.80
C ILE A 232 -17.62 -0.03 -13.49
N LEU A 233 -17.91 -1.17 -12.87
CA LEU A 233 -17.25 -1.61 -11.63
C LEU A 233 -15.80 -2.06 -11.87
N ILE A 234 -15.50 -2.72 -12.99
CA ILE A 234 -14.11 -3.04 -13.39
C ILE A 234 -13.33 -1.75 -13.69
N SER A 235 -13.97 -0.80 -14.37
CA SER A 235 -13.43 0.53 -14.66
C SER A 235 -13.15 1.34 -13.38
N LEU A 236 -14.06 1.31 -12.41
CA LEU A 236 -13.86 1.84 -11.06
C LEU A 236 -12.64 1.22 -10.40
N ALA A 237 -12.59 -0.11 -10.31
CA ALA A 237 -11.54 -0.85 -9.63
C ALA A 237 -10.14 -0.53 -10.20
N TRP A 238 -10.01 -0.51 -11.53
CA TRP A 238 -8.73 -0.19 -12.18
C TRP A 238 -8.33 1.27 -12.02
N THR A 239 -9.26 2.22 -12.21
CA THR A 239 -8.99 3.65 -12.05
C THR A 239 -8.56 3.99 -10.61
N MET A 240 -9.24 3.40 -9.62
CA MET A 240 -8.92 3.57 -8.21
C MET A 240 -7.56 2.96 -7.85
N GLN A 241 -7.22 1.81 -8.43
CA GLN A 241 -5.90 1.20 -8.26
C GLN A 241 -4.79 2.06 -8.90
N VAL A 242 -5.04 2.69 -10.06
CA VAL A 242 -4.13 3.67 -10.67
C VAL A 242 -3.96 4.88 -9.75
N LEU A 243 -5.05 5.51 -9.27
CA LEU A 243 -4.99 6.67 -8.38
C LEU A 243 -4.25 6.36 -7.07
N LYS A 244 -4.55 5.21 -6.45
CA LYS A 244 -3.83 4.68 -5.29
C LYS A 244 -2.32 4.58 -5.56
N ASN A 245 -1.93 4.05 -6.72
CA ASN A 245 -0.53 3.86 -7.06
C ASN A 245 0.17 5.16 -7.50
N VAL A 246 -0.54 6.15 -8.06
CA VAL A 246 -0.01 7.52 -8.28
C VAL A 246 0.38 8.16 -6.96
N GLN A 247 -0.51 8.15 -5.98
CA GLN A 247 -0.23 8.65 -4.62
C GLN A 247 0.92 7.87 -3.97
N GLN A 248 0.96 6.54 -4.16
CA GLN A 248 2.01 5.68 -3.63
C GLN A 248 3.39 6.01 -4.22
N VAL A 249 3.49 6.21 -5.54
CA VAL A 249 4.76 6.61 -6.21
C VAL A 249 5.19 8.01 -5.79
N ALA A 250 4.26 8.98 -5.75
CA ALA A 250 4.54 10.36 -5.37
C ALA A 250 5.16 10.48 -3.97
N ILE A 251 4.53 9.85 -2.98
CA ILE A 251 4.91 9.96 -1.56
C ILE A 251 6.10 9.07 -1.24
N SER A 252 6.23 7.90 -1.88
CA SER A 252 7.42 7.05 -1.71
C SER A 252 8.66 7.69 -2.34
N ARG A 253 8.56 8.42 -3.46
CA ARG A 253 9.66 9.23 -4.01
C ARG A 253 10.15 10.27 -2.99
N ALA A 254 9.22 11.02 -2.38
CA ALA A 254 9.55 12.03 -1.37
C ALA A 254 10.20 11.43 -0.11
N ARG A 255 9.62 10.37 0.48
CA ARG A 255 10.22 9.68 1.63
C ARG A 255 11.55 9.00 1.29
N TYR A 256 11.69 8.41 0.11
CA TYR A 256 12.93 7.73 -0.31
C TYR A 256 14.09 8.72 -0.40
N VAL A 257 13.89 9.93 -0.95
CA VAL A 257 14.93 10.96 -1.00
C VAL A 257 15.36 11.40 0.41
N ASN A 258 14.41 11.57 1.33
CA ASN A 258 14.71 11.85 2.74
C ASN A 258 15.49 10.70 3.44
N PHE A 259 15.12 9.44 3.21
CA PHE A 259 15.85 8.30 3.80
C PHE A 259 17.25 8.10 3.18
N ALA A 260 17.37 8.14 1.85
CA ALA A 260 18.63 7.85 1.14
C ALA A 260 19.62 9.02 1.20
N HIS A 261 19.17 10.26 0.99
CA HIS A 261 20.05 11.43 0.85
C HIS A 261 19.96 12.40 2.04
N GLY A 262 18.86 12.37 2.81
CA GLY A 262 18.62 13.34 3.89
C GLY A 262 18.05 14.66 3.41
N GLU A 263 17.64 14.74 2.14
CA GLU A 263 17.02 15.90 1.52
C GLU A 263 15.50 15.83 1.65
N ASP A 264 14.85 16.96 1.90
CA ASP A 264 13.40 17.05 1.93
C ASP A 264 12.83 17.44 0.56
N MET A 265 11.78 16.74 0.14
CA MET A 265 11.05 16.99 -1.09
C MET A 265 9.55 17.00 -0.84
N ASP A 266 8.86 18.01 -1.39
CA ASP A 266 7.41 18.13 -1.34
C ASP A 266 6.70 16.93 -1.98
N ALA A 267 5.69 16.38 -1.30
CA ALA A 267 4.83 15.34 -1.88
C ALA A 267 4.13 15.82 -3.15
N TRP A 268 3.88 17.13 -3.27
CA TRP A 268 3.23 17.75 -4.41
C TRP A 268 4.08 17.72 -5.68
N ASP A 269 5.39 17.90 -5.58
CA ASP A 269 6.29 17.81 -6.74
C ASP A 269 6.51 16.35 -7.16
N GLY A 270 6.61 15.43 -6.20
CA GLY A 270 6.52 13.99 -6.46
C GLY A 270 5.23 13.60 -7.21
N PHE A 271 4.09 14.20 -6.84
CA PHE A 271 2.79 13.98 -7.49
C PHE A 271 2.72 14.54 -8.91
N ARG A 272 3.23 15.75 -9.14
CA ARG A 272 3.37 16.36 -10.47
C ARG A 272 4.21 15.49 -11.41
N VAL A 273 5.34 14.96 -10.94
CA VAL A 273 6.22 14.06 -11.72
C VAL A 273 5.51 12.74 -12.00
N ALA A 274 4.85 12.14 -10.99
CA ALA A 274 4.12 10.88 -11.13
C ALA A 274 3.06 10.94 -12.24
N ILE A 275 2.23 11.99 -12.26
CA ILE A 275 1.19 12.19 -13.28
C ILE A 275 1.78 12.47 -14.66
N LYS A 276 2.76 13.38 -14.78
CA LYS A 276 3.29 13.79 -16.09
C LYS A 276 4.11 12.71 -16.79
N HIS A 277 4.99 12.02 -16.05
CA HIS A 277 6.05 11.19 -16.63
C HIS A 277 5.94 9.70 -16.29
N LEU A 278 5.37 9.34 -15.13
CA LEU A 278 5.38 7.95 -14.63
C LEU A 278 4.07 7.19 -14.83
N ILE A 279 2.99 7.88 -15.23
CA ILE A 279 1.63 7.31 -15.35
C ILE A 279 1.58 5.99 -16.13
N GLY A 280 2.34 5.85 -17.23
CA GLY A 280 2.41 4.60 -18.01
C GLY A 280 2.99 3.42 -17.21
N SER A 281 4.07 3.63 -16.45
CA SER A 281 4.63 2.62 -15.54
C SER A 281 3.64 2.31 -14.41
N ILE A 282 2.96 3.32 -13.89
CA ILE A 282 1.96 3.18 -12.82
C ILE A 282 0.76 2.34 -13.29
N CYS A 283 0.26 2.56 -14.51
CA CYS A 283 -0.81 1.76 -15.11
C CYS A 283 -0.40 0.28 -15.29
N ILE A 284 0.82 0.00 -15.77
CA ILE A 284 1.36 -1.36 -15.86
C ILE A 284 1.34 -2.03 -14.47
N GLY A 285 1.88 -1.38 -13.44
CA GLY A 285 1.87 -1.93 -12.07
C GLY A 285 0.48 -2.08 -11.47
N SER A 286 -0.45 -1.17 -11.81
CA SER A 286 -1.84 -1.21 -11.35
C SER A 286 -2.62 -2.38 -11.92
N THR A 287 -2.29 -2.83 -13.13
CA THR A 287 -2.84 -4.05 -13.73
C THR A 287 -2.11 -5.30 -13.23
N LEU A 288 -0.77 -5.27 -13.25
CA LEU A 288 0.06 -6.46 -13.03
C LEU A 288 0.08 -6.94 -11.57
N VAL A 289 0.16 -6.02 -10.60
CA VAL A 289 0.28 -6.40 -9.17
C VAL A 289 -0.97 -7.13 -8.64
N PRO A 290 -2.21 -6.64 -8.87
CA PRO A 290 -3.40 -7.38 -8.44
C PRO A 290 -3.53 -8.76 -9.08
N ILE A 291 -3.19 -8.91 -10.37
CA ILE A 291 -3.21 -10.19 -11.08
C ILE A 291 -2.22 -11.18 -10.46
N ILE A 292 -0.99 -10.75 -10.17
CA ILE A 292 0.02 -11.59 -9.50
C ILE A 292 -0.43 -11.99 -8.09
N VAL A 293 -1.03 -11.06 -7.33
CA VAL A 293 -1.57 -11.35 -6.00
C VAL A 293 -2.71 -12.37 -6.06
N LEU A 294 -3.62 -12.24 -7.02
CA LEU A 294 -4.71 -13.19 -7.25
C LEU A 294 -4.17 -14.59 -7.58
N ILE A 295 -3.28 -14.70 -8.57
CA ILE A 295 -2.68 -15.98 -8.99
C ILE A 295 -1.90 -16.63 -7.84
N ARG A 296 -1.10 -15.87 -7.10
CA ARG A 296 -0.38 -16.38 -5.91
C ARG A 296 -1.33 -16.79 -4.79
N GLY A 297 -2.47 -16.11 -4.63
CA GLY A 297 -3.54 -16.51 -3.73
C GLY A 297 -4.14 -17.86 -4.13
N SER A 298 -4.59 -17.99 -5.37
CA SER A 298 -5.17 -19.22 -5.92
C SER A 298 -4.22 -20.43 -5.80
N ILE A 299 -2.94 -20.28 -6.18
CA ILE A 299 -1.94 -21.36 -6.05
C ILE A 299 -1.79 -21.80 -4.58
N ARG A 300 -1.73 -20.84 -3.64
CA ARG A 300 -1.64 -21.17 -2.21
C ARG A 300 -2.90 -21.86 -1.70
N SER A 301 -4.09 -21.44 -2.13
CA SER A 301 -5.35 -22.10 -1.77
C SER A 301 -5.43 -23.53 -2.28
N VAL A 302 -5.01 -23.80 -3.53
CA VAL A 302 -4.96 -25.16 -4.08
C VAL A 302 -3.97 -26.03 -3.31
N ASN A 303 -2.74 -25.54 -3.08
CA ASN A 303 -1.73 -26.30 -2.34
C ASN A 303 -2.17 -26.65 -0.89
N LEU A 304 -2.96 -25.77 -0.24
CA LEU A 304 -3.54 -26.04 1.08
C LEU A 304 -4.65 -27.11 1.05
N MET A 305 -5.38 -27.25 -0.06
CA MET A 305 -6.39 -28.30 -0.24
C MET A 305 -5.76 -29.65 -0.63
N SER A 306 -4.61 -29.64 -1.33
CA SER A 306 -3.87 -30.85 -1.70
C SER A 306 -3.04 -31.45 -0.55
N GLY A 307 -2.84 -30.73 0.54
CA GLY A 307 -2.01 -31.13 1.70
C GLY A 307 -2.61 -32.21 2.61
N SER A 308 -3.46 -33.10 2.09
CA SER A 308 -4.07 -34.22 2.82
C SER A 308 -4.05 -35.53 2.02
N SER A 309 -3.11 -35.70 1.10
CA SER A 309 -2.96 -36.90 0.26
C SER A 309 -1.50 -37.10 -0.16
N ASP A 310 -0.76 -37.90 0.62
CA ASP A 310 0.71 -38.02 0.58
C ASP A 310 1.32 -38.72 -0.66
N GLU A 311 0.58 -38.92 -1.76
CA GLU A 311 1.07 -39.71 -2.92
C GLU A 311 1.08 -38.99 -4.29
N VAL A 312 0.51 -37.79 -4.45
CA VAL A 312 0.32 -37.18 -5.79
C VAL A 312 1.25 -35.98 -6.09
N MET A 313 2.04 -35.50 -5.12
CA MET A 313 2.66 -34.16 -5.21
C MET A 313 4.19 -34.10 -5.14
N TYR A 314 4.90 -34.79 -6.05
CA TYR A 314 6.36 -34.64 -6.26
C TYR A 314 6.77 -34.09 -7.65
N SER A 315 5.85 -33.45 -8.38
CA SER A 315 6.21 -32.80 -9.67
C SER A 315 5.39 -31.54 -9.98
N GLY A 316 4.08 -31.52 -9.68
CA GLY A 316 3.22 -30.35 -9.93
C GLY A 316 3.45 -29.16 -8.99
N GLY A 317 3.60 -29.43 -7.69
CA GLY A 317 3.67 -28.38 -6.65
C GLY A 317 4.84 -27.42 -6.79
N ASP A 318 6.02 -27.95 -7.09
CA ASP A 318 7.24 -27.16 -7.29
C ASP A 318 7.18 -26.27 -8.53
N CYS A 319 6.52 -26.73 -9.60
CA CYS A 319 6.34 -25.94 -10.81
C CYS A 319 5.50 -24.69 -10.55
N PHE A 320 4.34 -24.82 -9.90
CA PHE A 320 3.49 -23.68 -9.55
C PHE A 320 4.16 -22.73 -8.55
N SER A 321 4.89 -23.25 -7.57
CA SER A 321 5.70 -22.45 -6.64
C SER A 321 6.80 -21.66 -7.38
N SER A 322 7.49 -22.29 -8.32
CA SER A 322 8.52 -21.68 -9.17
C SER A 322 7.94 -20.58 -10.07
N ILE A 323 6.77 -20.80 -10.69
CA ILE A 323 6.05 -19.79 -11.48
C ILE A 323 5.68 -18.59 -10.59
N ALA A 324 5.07 -18.83 -9.42
CA ALA A 324 4.73 -17.80 -8.45
C ALA A 324 5.95 -16.95 -8.03
N ASN A 325 7.11 -17.58 -7.83
CA ASN A 325 8.36 -16.91 -7.44
C ASN A 325 9.06 -16.17 -8.59
N LYS A 326 8.86 -16.60 -9.84
CA LYS A 326 9.21 -15.80 -11.02
C LYS A 326 8.30 -14.57 -11.12
N MET A 327 6.98 -14.72 -10.97
CA MET A 327 6.02 -13.61 -11.09
C MET A 327 6.26 -12.48 -10.08
N ILE A 328 6.48 -12.77 -8.79
CA ILE A 328 6.75 -11.73 -7.77
C ILE A 328 8.03 -10.93 -8.05
N THR A 329 8.98 -11.54 -8.78
CA THR A 329 10.19 -10.83 -9.24
C THR A 329 9.84 -9.74 -10.25
N TYR A 330 8.83 -9.95 -11.11
CA TYR A 330 8.48 -9.03 -12.20
C TYR A 330 7.32 -8.07 -11.89
N GLY A 331 6.52 -8.35 -10.87
CA GLY A 331 5.51 -7.41 -10.39
C GLY A 331 5.24 -7.55 -8.91
N ASN A 332 5.70 -6.55 -8.15
CA ASN A 332 5.50 -6.44 -6.72
C ASN A 332 5.25 -4.97 -6.32
N LYS A 333 4.72 -4.76 -5.11
CA LYS A 333 4.40 -3.42 -4.58
C LYS A 333 5.63 -2.53 -4.33
N TRP A 334 6.83 -3.11 -4.23
CA TRP A 334 8.08 -2.41 -3.91
C TRP A 334 8.67 -1.71 -5.13
N GLY A 335 8.49 -2.28 -6.32
CA GLY A 335 8.88 -1.67 -7.60
C GLY A 335 8.32 -0.26 -7.81
N PHE A 336 7.17 0.10 -7.22
CA PHE A 336 6.65 1.48 -7.26
C PHE A 336 7.63 2.51 -6.66
N VAL A 337 8.42 2.14 -5.65
CA VAL A 337 9.44 3.04 -5.08
C VAL A 337 10.55 3.32 -6.09
N HIS A 338 11.03 2.30 -6.80
CA HIS A 338 12.05 2.46 -7.85
C HIS A 338 11.51 3.17 -9.10
N VAL A 339 10.23 2.98 -9.45
CA VAL A 339 9.56 3.82 -10.47
C VAL A 339 9.57 5.29 -10.05
N GLY A 340 9.31 5.58 -8.75
CA GLY A 340 9.35 6.93 -8.21
C GLY A 340 10.75 7.52 -8.10
N ALA A 341 11.72 6.79 -7.55
CA ALA A 341 13.06 7.28 -7.24
C ALA A 341 14.00 7.34 -8.44
N TYR A 342 13.91 6.38 -9.37
CA TYR A 342 14.85 6.21 -10.48
C TYR A 342 14.21 6.36 -11.87
N ASP A 343 12.93 6.77 -11.94
CA ASP A 343 12.15 6.99 -13.18
C ASP A 343 12.12 5.77 -14.15
N LYS A 344 12.29 4.56 -13.60
CA LYS A 344 12.38 3.26 -14.30
C LYS A 344 11.04 2.73 -14.81
N GLY A 345 11.11 1.73 -15.70
CA GLY A 345 9.94 0.93 -16.09
C GLY A 345 9.48 0.04 -14.92
N PHE A 346 8.17 -0.18 -14.76
CA PHE A 346 7.62 -0.89 -13.58
C PHE A 346 8.16 -2.31 -13.39
N VAL A 347 8.32 -3.07 -14.48
CA VAL A 347 8.81 -4.47 -14.43
C VAL A 347 10.29 -4.53 -14.06
N GLU A 348 11.10 -3.63 -14.60
CA GLU A 348 12.52 -3.46 -14.28
C GLU A 348 12.68 -3.06 -12.79
N ALA A 349 11.96 -2.04 -12.37
CA ALA A 349 11.92 -1.55 -10.99
C ALA A 349 11.47 -2.64 -9.98
N SER A 350 10.48 -3.46 -10.35
CA SER A 350 10.05 -4.63 -9.56
C SER A 350 11.16 -5.69 -9.46
N SER A 351 11.87 -5.95 -10.57
CA SER A 351 12.97 -6.91 -10.61
C SER A 351 14.14 -6.47 -9.74
N ASP A 352 14.54 -5.20 -9.85
CA ASP A 352 15.68 -4.64 -9.12
C ASP A 352 15.42 -4.60 -7.60
N THR A 353 14.27 -4.08 -7.17
CA THR A 353 13.88 -4.12 -5.74
C THR A 353 13.85 -5.54 -5.18
N TRP A 354 13.24 -6.50 -5.89
CA TRP A 354 13.14 -7.87 -5.39
C TRP A 354 14.49 -8.61 -5.37
N LYS A 355 15.37 -8.37 -6.35
CA LYS A 355 16.75 -8.86 -6.33
C LYS A 355 17.55 -8.29 -5.17
N LYS A 356 17.44 -6.98 -4.89
CA LYS A 356 18.08 -6.35 -3.73
C LYS A 356 17.59 -6.98 -2.42
N PHE A 357 16.29 -7.19 -2.27
CA PHE A 357 15.74 -7.88 -1.09
C PHE A 357 16.24 -9.30 -0.93
N ARG A 358 16.32 -10.11 -2.00
CA ARG A 358 16.92 -11.46 -1.91
C ARG A 358 18.42 -11.45 -1.62
N SER A 359 19.16 -10.45 -2.10
CA SER A 359 20.60 -10.33 -1.84
C SER A 359 20.94 -9.99 -0.38
N ARG A 360 19.95 -9.48 0.37
CA ARG A 360 20.03 -9.26 1.82
C ARG A 360 19.32 -10.44 2.50
N ASN A 361 20.09 -11.44 2.95
CA ASN A 361 19.53 -12.61 3.63
C ASN A 361 18.50 -12.20 4.71
N GLU A 362 17.38 -12.92 4.74
CA GLU A 362 16.28 -12.79 5.69
C GLU A 362 15.41 -11.54 5.65
N LEU A 363 15.73 -10.53 4.82
CA LEU A 363 14.86 -9.35 4.66
C LEU A 363 13.46 -9.72 4.13
N GLU A 364 13.35 -10.79 3.32
CA GLU A 364 12.06 -11.35 2.88
C GLU A 364 11.21 -11.87 4.05
N LYS A 365 11.80 -12.58 5.02
CA LYS A 365 11.10 -13.05 6.23
C LYS A 365 10.60 -11.89 7.10
N VAL A 366 11.39 -10.81 7.18
CA VAL A 366 11.03 -9.59 7.91
C VAL A 366 9.84 -8.90 7.22
N ILE A 367 9.91 -8.73 5.90
CA ILE A 367 8.85 -8.14 5.07
C ILE A 367 7.54 -8.94 5.17
N ASP A 368 7.58 -10.26 5.16
CA ASP A 368 6.39 -11.11 5.34
C ASP A 368 5.85 -11.08 6.80
N SER A 369 6.60 -10.48 7.74
CA SER A 369 6.14 -10.25 9.11
C SER A 369 5.47 -8.87 9.32
N ASP A 370 5.55 -7.96 8.34
CA ASP A 370 4.88 -6.65 8.34
C ASP A 370 3.37 -6.78 8.07
N LEU A 371 2.55 -6.31 9.01
CA LEU A 371 1.09 -6.34 8.88
C LEU A 371 0.49 -5.15 8.13
N THR A 372 1.29 -4.16 7.70
CA THR A 372 0.80 -2.91 7.08
C THR A 372 -0.10 -3.16 5.87
N SER A 373 0.18 -4.19 5.07
CA SER A 373 -0.65 -4.52 3.90
C SER A 373 -2.03 -5.04 4.31
N SER A 374 -2.10 -5.86 5.36
CA SER A 374 -3.34 -6.33 5.97
C SER A 374 -4.09 -5.21 6.68
N PHE A 375 -3.38 -4.35 7.43
CA PHE A 375 -3.93 -3.16 8.08
C PHE A 375 -4.62 -2.22 7.07
N CYS A 376 -3.96 -1.85 5.97
CA CYS A 376 -4.58 -0.98 4.96
C CYS A 376 -5.72 -1.67 4.20
N PHE A 377 -5.69 -3.00 4.07
CA PHE A 377 -6.80 -3.76 3.49
C PHE A 377 -8.03 -3.75 4.41
N LEU A 378 -7.88 -4.12 5.68
CA LEU A 378 -8.97 -4.16 6.65
C LEU A 378 -9.51 -2.77 7.00
N SER A 379 -8.65 -1.76 7.03
CA SER A 379 -9.08 -0.35 7.16
C SER A 379 -10.00 0.06 5.99
N ALA A 380 -9.66 -0.33 4.76
CA ALA A 380 -10.51 -0.07 3.60
C ALA A 380 -11.79 -0.92 3.61
N VAL A 381 -11.74 -2.19 4.07
CA VAL A 381 -12.94 -3.01 4.32
C VAL A 381 -13.84 -2.34 5.34
N SER A 382 -13.29 -1.71 6.38
CA SER A 382 -14.05 -0.94 7.38
C SER A 382 -14.75 0.27 6.75
N VAL A 383 -14.07 1.05 5.89
CA VAL A 383 -14.69 2.17 5.14
C VAL A 383 -15.79 1.65 4.19
N GLY A 384 -15.55 0.55 3.50
CA GLY A 384 -16.56 -0.13 2.67
C GLY A 384 -17.77 -0.54 3.50
N ALA A 385 -17.56 -1.16 4.66
CA ALA A 385 -18.64 -1.59 5.55
C ALA A 385 -19.44 -0.41 6.12
N VAL A 386 -18.81 0.70 6.55
CA VAL A 386 -19.53 1.92 6.98
C VAL A 386 -20.40 2.49 5.85
N SER A 387 -19.87 2.52 4.62
CA SER A 387 -20.60 3.00 3.44
C SER A 387 -21.79 2.08 3.12
N SER A 388 -21.55 0.77 3.15
CA SER A 388 -22.53 -0.32 2.98
C SER A 388 -23.65 -0.26 4.01
N LEU A 389 -23.34 -0.07 5.29
CA LEU A 389 -24.33 0.07 6.36
C LEU A 389 -25.17 1.33 6.17
N THR A 390 -24.53 2.47 5.84
CA THR A 390 -25.25 3.73 5.58
C THR A 390 -26.28 3.57 4.45
N ALA A 391 -25.86 3.00 3.32
CA ALA A 391 -26.75 2.81 2.17
C ALA A 391 -27.83 1.77 2.45
N GLY A 392 -27.46 0.61 3.00
CA GLY A 392 -28.36 -0.51 3.25
C GLY A 392 -29.41 -0.22 4.32
N ILE A 393 -29.04 0.42 5.43
CA ILE A 393 -30.00 0.84 6.48
C ILE A 393 -31.00 1.85 5.90
N TRP A 394 -30.53 2.83 5.12
CA TRP A 394 -31.40 3.83 4.50
C TRP A 394 -32.39 3.15 3.52
N VAL A 395 -31.91 2.25 2.66
CA VAL A 395 -32.78 1.54 1.71
C VAL A 395 -33.79 0.63 2.45
N LEU A 396 -33.36 -0.11 3.49
CA LEU A 396 -34.24 -0.93 4.32
C LEU A 396 -35.40 -0.15 4.95
N LEU A 397 -35.16 1.10 5.36
CA LEU A 397 -36.18 1.98 5.94
C LEU A 397 -37.17 2.56 4.90
N ILE A 398 -36.86 2.49 3.60
CA ILE A 398 -37.68 3.10 2.53
C ILE A 398 -38.31 2.06 1.59
N HIS A 399 -37.52 1.17 0.98
CA HIS A 399 -37.96 0.16 0.01
C HIS A 399 -36.93 -0.98 -0.11
N LYS A 400 -37.35 -2.22 0.13
CA LYS A 400 -36.43 -3.38 0.10
C LYS A 400 -35.92 -3.76 -1.29
N ASP A 401 -36.64 -3.42 -2.37
CA ASP A 401 -36.43 -3.91 -3.74
C ASP A 401 -35.02 -3.69 -4.36
N TYR A 402 -34.22 -2.79 -3.78
CA TYR A 402 -32.88 -2.45 -4.24
C TYR A 402 -31.81 -2.61 -3.14
N ALA A 403 -32.18 -3.17 -1.98
CA ALA A 403 -31.34 -3.19 -0.79
C ALA A 403 -30.03 -3.95 -1.03
N LEU A 404 -30.06 -5.11 -1.68
CA LEU A 404 -28.84 -5.87 -2.01
C LEU A 404 -27.90 -5.09 -2.92
N GLU A 405 -28.37 -4.66 -4.09
CA GLU A 405 -27.57 -3.95 -5.11
C GLU A 405 -26.90 -2.71 -4.52
N VAL A 406 -27.68 -1.84 -3.87
CA VAL A 406 -27.19 -0.58 -3.30
C VAL A 406 -26.20 -0.82 -2.16
N THR A 407 -26.44 -1.83 -1.31
CA THR A 407 -25.51 -2.22 -0.23
C THR A 407 -24.17 -2.70 -0.80
N LEU A 408 -24.19 -3.56 -1.83
CA LEU A 408 -22.98 -4.07 -2.46
C LEU A 408 -22.20 -2.99 -3.23
N TYR A 409 -22.87 -2.11 -3.98
CA TYR A 409 -22.21 -1.01 -4.67
C TYR A 409 -21.57 -0.02 -3.68
N ALA A 410 -22.27 0.31 -2.59
CA ALA A 410 -21.74 1.14 -1.51
C ALA A 410 -20.52 0.51 -0.83
N PHE A 411 -20.53 -0.80 -0.60
CA PHE A 411 -19.37 -1.54 -0.08
C PHE A 411 -18.15 -1.45 -1.01
N ILE A 412 -18.34 -1.75 -2.30
CA ILE A 412 -17.26 -1.77 -3.30
C ILE A 412 -16.66 -0.37 -3.47
N ILE A 413 -17.50 0.66 -3.63
CA ILE A 413 -17.04 2.04 -3.76
C ILE A 413 -16.30 2.48 -2.50
N GLY A 414 -16.88 2.27 -1.32
CA GLY A 414 -16.28 2.69 -0.06
C GLY A 414 -14.95 2.00 0.21
N TYR A 415 -14.82 0.72 -0.13
CA TYR A 415 -13.55 0.00 -0.10
C TYR A 415 -12.49 0.67 -0.98
N PHE A 416 -12.80 1.00 -2.23
CA PHE A 416 -11.81 1.62 -3.12
C PHE A 416 -11.41 3.04 -2.68
N VAL A 417 -12.37 3.86 -2.23
CA VAL A 417 -12.07 5.21 -1.68
C VAL A 417 -11.16 5.09 -0.44
N GLY A 418 -11.44 4.14 0.46
CA GLY A 418 -10.58 3.83 1.60
C GLY A 418 -9.18 3.36 1.20
N ARG A 419 -9.06 2.49 0.18
CA ARG A 419 -7.75 2.04 -0.35
C ARG A 419 -6.91 3.20 -0.89
N VAL A 420 -7.51 4.18 -1.57
CA VAL A 420 -6.82 5.39 -2.03
C VAL A 420 -6.37 6.24 -0.85
N GLY A 421 -7.25 6.52 0.11
CA GLY A 421 -6.93 7.32 1.31
C GLY A 421 -5.71 6.80 2.07
N LEU A 422 -5.58 5.48 2.21
CA LEU A 422 -4.50 4.82 2.95
C LEU A 422 -3.19 4.62 2.15
N ALA A 423 -3.14 5.01 0.88
CA ALA A 423 -2.00 4.71 0.01
C ALA A 423 -0.69 5.38 0.45
N TRP A 424 -0.76 6.50 1.18
CA TRP A 424 0.43 7.21 1.68
C TRP A 424 1.14 6.45 2.80
N ILE A 425 0.40 5.78 3.69
CA ILE A 425 0.95 4.96 4.77
C ILE A 425 1.78 3.81 4.16
N GLN A 426 1.20 3.16 3.14
CA GLN A 426 1.92 2.14 2.36
C GLN A 426 3.16 2.75 1.70
N ALA A 427 3.05 3.92 1.07
CA ALA A 427 4.17 4.60 0.41
C ALA A 427 5.37 4.84 1.33
N CYS A 428 5.14 5.32 2.56
CA CYS A 428 6.19 5.59 3.54
C CYS A 428 6.97 4.33 3.92
N ILE A 429 6.27 3.22 4.18
CA ILE A 429 6.89 1.95 4.58
C ILE A 429 7.60 1.27 3.41
N LEU A 430 7.01 1.34 2.21
CA LEU A 430 7.66 0.87 0.99
C LEU A 430 8.99 1.60 0.78
N ALA A 431 9.01 2.94 0.94
CA ALA A 431 10.23 3.73 0.85
C ALA A 431 11.26 3.36 1.93
N TYR A 432 10.82 3.13 3.18
CA TYR A 432 11.69 2.76 4.30
C TYR A 432 12.44 1.45 4.04
N TYR A 433 11.73 0.35 3.73
CA TYR A 433 12.38 -0.93 3.45
C TYR A 433 13.25 -0.91 2.19
N VAL A 434 12.85 -0.19 1.13
CA VAL A 434 13.65 -0.09 -0.10
C VAL A 434 14.94 0.67 0.17
N ALA A 435 14.89 1.83 0.85
CA ALA A 435 16.09 2.57 1.22
C ALA A 435 17.00 1.77 2.18
N TYR A 436 16.44 1.08 3.17
CA TYR A 436 17.19 0.19 4.06
C TYR A 436 17.88 -0.96 3.31
N SER A 437 17.24 -1.55 2.30
CA SER A 437 17.86 -2.63 1.52
C SER A 437 19.08 -2.19 0.71
N GLU A 438 19.12 -0.90 0.37
CA GLU A 438 20.20 -0.29 -0.42
C GLU A 438 21.38 0.07 0.47
N ASP A 439 21.16 0.83 1.54
CA ASP A 439 22.16 1.15 2.55
C ASP A 439 21.67 0.84 3.99
N PRO A 440 21.85 -0.40 4.47
CA PRO A 440 21.46 -0.79 5.82
C PRO A 440 22.43 -0.31 6.91
N GLN A 441 23.57 0.28 6.54
CA GLN A 441 24.58 0.82 7.47
C GLN A 441 24.45 2.34 7.65
N SER A 442 23.53 2.98 6.94
CA SER A 442 23.22 4.40 7.11
C SER A 442 22.78 4.70 8.55
N MET A 443 23.39 5.71 9.17
CA MET A 443 23.04 6.21 10.51
C MET A 443 21.59 6.72 10.63
N ARG A 444 20.84 6.79 9.53
CA ARG A 444 19.42 7.18 9.49
C ARG A 444 18.46 6.03 9.81
N PHE A 445 18.92 4.78 9.79
CA PHE A 445 18.12 3.62 10.19
C PHE A 445 18.43 3.24 11.64
N ASP A 446 17.39 2.85 12.38
CA ASP A 446 17.57 2.32 13.72
C ASP A 446 17.76 0.79 13.68
N GLY A 447 18.10 0.21 14.83
CA GLY A 447 18.25 -1.23 14.96
C GLY A 447 16.95 -2.03 14.78
N THR A 448 15.79 -1.43 14.48
CA THR A 448 14.49 -2.16 14.49
C THR A 448 14.45 -3.30 13.48
N ILE A 449 14.97 -3.11 12.26
CA ILE A 449 15.03 -4.19 11.27
C ILE A 449 16.05 -5.25 11.68
N GLN A 450 17.26 -4.86 12.09
CA GLN A 450 18.32 -5.79 12.49
C GLN A 450 17.94 -6.63 13.71
N ASN A 451 17.36 -6.01 14.74
CA ASN A 451 16.82 -6.70 15.92
C ASN A 451 15.69 -7.68 15.55
N ARG A 452 14.88 -7.35 14.53
CA ARG A 452 13.85 -8.25 14.02
C ARG A 452 14.43 -9.46 13.29
N ILE A 453 15.47 -9.25 12.46
CA ILE A 453 16.23 -10.33 11.82
C ILE A 453 16.78 -11.27 12.90
N GLN A 454 17.55 -10.75 13.85
CA GLN A 454 18.14 -11.54 14.94
C GLN A 454 17.09 -12.33 15.75
N ARG A 455 15.94 -11.72 16.06
CA ARG A 455 14.83 -12.39 16.75
C ARG A 455 14.21 -13.52 15.91
N LEU A 456 14.14 -13.38 14.59
CA LEU A 456 13.67 -14.44 13.68
C LEU A 456 14.69 -15.57 13.52
N GLN A 457 15.99 -15.27 13.53
CA GLN A 457 17.07 -16.27 13.55
C GLN A 457 17.00 -17.13 14.82
N MET A 458 16.94 -16.49 15.98
CA MET A 458 16.82 -17.16 17.29
C MET A 458 15.56 -18.06 17.36
N LEU A 459 14.43 -17.60 16.81
CA LEU A 459 13.20 -18.39 16.76
C LEU A 459 13.25 -19.54 15.74
N SER A 460 14.06 -19.42 14.67
CA SER A 460 14.29 -20.51 13.72
C SER A 460 15.17 -21.58 14.38
N ALA A 461 16.36 -21.22 14.85
CA ALA A 461 17.28 -22.13 15.52
C ALA A 461 16.66 -22.84 16.74
N ARG A 462 15.80 -22.16 17.51
CA ARG A 462 15.08 -22.80 18.63
C ARG A 462 14.05 -23.84 18.16
N ARG A 463 13.43 -23.65 17.00
CA ARG A 463 12.53 -24.66 16.41
C ARG A 463 13.35 -25.84 15.91
N ASP A 464 14.42 -25.58 15.17
CA ASP A 464 15.29 -26.61 14.60
C ASP A 464 15.85 -27.52 15.72
N ASN A 465 16.28 -26.93 16.86
CA ASN A 465 16.68 -27.68 18.05
C ASN A 465 15.55 -28.54 18.65
N MET A 466 14.33 -28.00 18.76
CA MET A 466 13.18 -28.73 19.31
C MET A 466 12.72 -29.89 18.38
N GLU A 467 12.83 -29.71 17.06
CA GLU A 467 12.57 -30.77 16.08
C GLU A 467 13.63 -31.88 16.16
N LEU A 468 14.90 -31.52 16.42
CA LEU A 468 15.98 -32.49 16.68
C LEU A 468 15.80 -33.24 18.01
N GLU A 469 15.38 -32.56 19.08
CA GLU A 469 15.06 -33.19 20.38
C GLU A 469 13.91 -34.20 20.23
N VAL A 470 12.80 -33.82 19.59
CA VAL A 470 11.65 -34.71 19.33
C VAL A 470 12.01 -35.85 18.36
N GLY A 471 12.92 -35.62 17.41
CA GLY A 471 13.45 -36.68 16.54
C GLY A 471 14.21 -37.73 17.34
N ARG A 472 15.10 -37.29 18.23
CA ARG A 472 15.91 -38.16 19.08
C ARG A 472 15.08 -38.99 20.06
N GLU A 473 14.09 -38.37 20.71
CA GLU A 473 13.18 -39.07 21.64
C GLU A 473 12.40 -40.21 20.95
N ARG A 474 12.14 -40.11 19.63
CA ARG A 474 11.54 -41.21 18.85
C ARG A 474 12.54 -42.32 18.54
N GLU A 475 13.76 -41.98 18.15
CA GLU A 475 14.81 -42.99 17.85
C GLU A 475 15.23 -43.79 19.10
N ASP A 476 15.28 -43.15 20.26
CA ASP A 476 15.57 -43.81 21.55
C ASP A 476 14.37 -44.66 22.03
N GLY A 477 13.13 -44.25 21.69
CA GLY A 477 11.89 -44.95 22.03
C GLY A 477 11.56 -46.18 21.18
N ASP A 478 12.04 -46.24 19.92
CA ASP A 478 11.83 -47.37 19.00
C ASP A 478 12.90 -48.48 19.18
N ASN A 479 13.94 -48.21 19.98
CA ASN A 479 15.03 -49.13 20.34
C ASN A 479 14.89 -49.78 21.74
N SER A 480 13.75 -49.56 22.43
CA SER A 480 13.46 -50.05 23.79
C SER A 480 12.31 -51.06 23.82
#